data_AF-A0A8I2AGS6-F1
#
_entry.id   AF-A0A8I2AGS6-F1
#
_cell.length_a   1.000
_cell.length_b   1.000
_cell.length_c   1.000
_cell.angle_alpha   90.00
_cell.angle_beta   90.00
_cell.angle_gamma   90.00
#
_symmetry.space_group_name_H-M   'P 1'
#
loop_
_entity.id
_entity.type
_entity.pdbx_description
1 polymer ?
#
loop_
_entity_poly.entity_id
_entity_poly.type
_entity_poly.pdbx_seq_one_letter_code
_entity_poly.pdbx_strand_id
1 'polypeptide(L)' 'MQDKKEKKAFNRSRSTMKMIRFEDDLLEQINSVIGDEPFSAWVKTACRNELERLGVKPKN' A
#
# COMPACT_ATOMS: atom_id res chain seq x y z
N MET A 1 9.03 -3.04 -40.03
CA MET A 1 9.54 -2.15 -38.97
C MET A 1 8.39 -1.99 -37.98
N GLN A 2 8.50 -2.58 -36.80
CA GLN A 2 7.41 -2.61 -35.82
C GLN A 2 7.72 -1.52 -34.79
N ASP A 3 6.89 -0.47 -34.80
CA ASP A 3 7.07 0.72 -33.98
C ASP A 3 7.29 0.35 -32.52
N LYS A 4 8.44 0.80 -32.02
CA LYS A 4 8.91 0.63 -30.65
C LYS A 4 7.89 1.31 -29.75
N LYS A 5 6.93 0.53 -29.23
CA LYS A 5 6.10 0.97 -28.10
C LYS A 5 7.07 1.32 -26.97
N GLU A 6 7.32 2.61 -26.77
CA GLU A 6 8.07 3.10 -25.63
C GLU A 6 7.38 2.54 -24.38
N LYS A 7 8.06 1.60 -23.73
CA LYS A 7 7.61 1.01 -22.48
C LYS A 7 7.54 2.16 -21.49
N LYS A 8 6.34 2.68 -21.22
CA LYS A 8 6.08 3.71 -20.20
C LYS A 8 6.90 3.35 -18.95
N ALA A 9 7.78 4.24 -18.54
CA ALA A 9 8.74 4.09 -17.44
C ALA A 9 8.09 4.04 -16.04
N PHE A 10 6.85 3.55 -15.92
CA PHE A 10 6.24 3.20 -14.64
C PHE A 10 6.59 1.75 -14.32
N ASN A 11 7.90 1.49 -14.24
CA ASN A 11 8.39 0.27 -13.64
C ASN A 11 8.04 0.33 -12.15
N ARG A 12 6.89 -0.24 -11.78
CA ARG A 12 6.46 -0.50 -10.39
C ARG A 12 7.32 -1.62 -9.77
N SER A 13 8.63 -1.59 -10.01
CA SER A 13 9.58 -2.72 -9.87
C SER A 13 9.84 -3.18 -8.44
N ARG A 14 9.17 -2.60 -7.43
CA ARG A 14 9.33 -2.99 -6.01
C ARG A 14 8.02 -3.14 -5.24
N SER A 15 6.87 -3.22 -5.92
CA SER A 15 5.58 -3.47 -5.25
C SER A 15 4.99 -4.81 -5.66
N THR A 16 4.75 -5.69 -4.68
CA THR A 16 3.91 -6.87 -4.86
C THR A 16 2.48 -6.51 -4.47
N MET A 17 1.52 -6.74 -5.37
CA MET A 17 0.10 -6.59 -5.03
C MET A 17 -0.34 -7.81 -4.21
N LYS A 18 -1.00 -7.56 -3.08
CA LYS A 18 -1.63 -8.59 -2.25
C LYS A 18 -3.12 -8.24 -2.14
N MET A 19 -4.00 -9.21 -2.41
CA MET A 19 -5.44 -9.07 -2.18
C MET A 19 -5.74 -9.63 -0.78
N ILE A 20 -6.32 -8.81 0.08
CA ILE A 20 -6.70 -9.19 1.45
C ILE A 20 -8.13 -8.71 1.72
N ARG A 21 -8.86 -9.40 2.59
CA ARG A 21 -10.19 -8.98 3.07
C ARG A 21 -10.05 -8.36 4.44
N PHE A 22 -10.79 -7.27 4.67
CA PHE A 22 -10.95 -6.65 5.98
C PHE A 22 -12.33 -7.02 6.52
N GLU A 23 -12.46 -7.07 7.84
CA GLU A 23 -13.76 -7.12 8.51
C GLU A 23 -14.50 -5.80 8.27
N ASP A 24 -15.82 -5.86 8.13
CA ASP A 24 -16.63 -4.69 7.79
C ASP A 24 -16.53 -3.60 8.87
N ASP A 25 -16.62 -3.98 10.15
CA ASP A 25 -16.50 -3.08 11.30
C ASP A 25 -15.12 -2.41 11.38
N LEU A 26 -14.06 -3.12 10.98
CA LEU A 26 -12.70 -2.59 10.93
C LEU A 26 -12.53 -1.60 9.78
N LEU A 27 -13.09 -1.91 8.61
CA LEU A 27 -13.05 -1.03 7.45
C LEU A 27 -13.83 0.26 7.72
N GLU A 28 -14.97 0.19 8.39
CA GLU A 28 -15.76 1.36 8.78
C GLU A 28 -14.95 2.28 9.71
N GLN A 29 -14.30 1.72 10.74
CA GLN A 29 -13.44 2.49 11.64
C GLN A 29 -12.29 3.17 10.90
N ILE A 30 -11.60 2.46 10.01
CA ILE A 30 -10.52 3.05 9.20
C ILE A 30 -11.04 4.19 8.33
N ASN A 31 -12.18 3.99 7.65
CA ASN A 31 -12.78 5.01 6.80
C ASN A 31 -13.24 6.25 7.58
N SER A 32 -13.64 6.09 8.85
CA SER A 32 -14.00 7.22 9.71
C SER A 32 -12.82 8.11 10.10
N VAL A 33 -11.59 7.58 10.12
CA VAL A 33 -10.39 8.31 10.59
C VAL A 33 -9.47 8.77 9.46
N ILE A 34 -9.47 8.07 8.33
CA ILE A 34 -8.55 8.31 7.22
C ILE A 34 -8.79 9.64 6.49
N GLY A 35 -10.03 10.16 6.53
CA GLY A 35 -10.40 11.40 5.86
C GLY A 35 -10.10 11.35 4.35
N ASP A 36 -9.26 12.25 3.88
CA ASP A 36 -8.88 12.38 2.46
C ASP A 36 -7.68 11.51 2.04
N GLU A 37 -7.05 10.77 2.96
CA GLU A 37 -5.89 9.93 2.62
C GLU A 37 -6.32 8.67 1.84
N PRO A 38 -5.56 8.22 0.82
CA PRO A 38 -5.86 6.96 0.15
C PRO A 38 -5.71 5.76 1.11
N PHE A 39 -6.71 4.87 1.15
CA PHE A 39 -6.70 3.65 1.99
C PHE A 39 -5.39 2.86 1.92
N SER A 40 -4.83 2.72 0.72
CA SER A 40 -3.55 2.01 0.53
C SER A 40 -2.34 2.69 1.18
N ALA A 41 -2.35 4.01 1.36
CA ALA A 41 -1.29 4.75 2.05
C ALA A 41 -1.41 4.55 3.56
N TRP A 42 -2.63 4.66 4.09
CA TRP A 42 -2.94 4.41 5.50
C TRP A 42 -2.55 2.99 5.92
N VAL A 43 -2.94 1.97 5.16
CA VAL A 43 -2.59 0.55 5.45
C VAL A 43 -1.08 0.34 5.42
N LYS A 44 -0.35 0.95 4.48
CA LYS A 44 1.12 0.84 4.45
C LYS A 44 1.77 1.48 5.68
N THR A 45 1.23 2.60 6.16
CA THR A 45 1.69 3.24 7.39
C THR A 45 1.42 2.36 8.60
N ALA A 46 0.21 1.81 8.72
CA ALA A 46 -0.12 0.85 9.78
C ALA A 46 0.83 -0.36 9.78
N CYS A 47 1.13 -0.93 8.61
CA CYS A 47 2.10 -2.03 8.51
C CYS A 47 3.53 -1.62 8.93
N ARG A 48 3.99 -0.41 8.58
CA ARG A 48 5.31 0.10 9.02
C ARG A 48 5.36 0.27 10.53
N ASN A 49 4.33 0.87 11.12
CA ASN A 49 4.25 1.08 12.57
C ASN A 49 4.26 -0.26 13.32
N GLU A 50 3.56 -1.27 12.80
CA GLU A 50 3.57 -2.61 13.38
C GLU A 50 4.96 -3.28 13.29
N LEU A 51 5.68 -3.11 12.18
CA LEU A 51 7.06 -3.60 12.06
C LEU A 51 7.98 -2.92 13.07
N GLU A 52 7.87 -1.60 13.24
CA GLU A 52 8.63 -0.85 14.24
C GLU A 52 8.32 -1.30 15.67
N ARG A 53 7.04 -1.54 15.98
CA ARG A 53 6.59 -2.10 17.28
C ARG A 53 7.23 -3.45 17.56
N LEU A 54 7.45 -4.26 16.53
CA LEU A 54 8.12 -5.56 16.61
C LEU A 54 9.66 -5.46 16.55
N GLY A 55 10.22 -4.25 16.55
CA GLY A 55 11.66 -4.01 16.49
C GLY A 55 12.28 -4.25 15.11
N VAL A 56 11.46 -4.45 14.08
CA VAL A 56 11.91 -4.60 12.70
C VAL A 56 11.99 -3.22 12.06
N LYS A 57 13.21 -2.78 11.72
CA LYS A 57 13.40 -1.51 11.00
C LYS A 57 12.74 -1.59 9.61
N PRO A 58 11.75 -0.74 9.29
CA PRO A 58 11.13 -0.74 7.98
C PRO A 58 12.18 -0.41 6.92
N LYS A 59 12.21 -1.22 5.85
CA LYS A 59 13.10 -0.99 4.69
C LYS A 59 12.35 -0.11 3.69
N ASN A 60 12.95 1.03 3.31
CA ASN A 60 12.47 1.91 2.22
C ASN A 60 12.97 1.43 0.85
#